data_AF-A0A9D5H333-F1
#
_entry.id   AF-A0A9D5H333-F1
#
_cell.length_a   1.000
_cell.length_b   1.000
_cell.length_c   1.000
_cell.angle_alpha   90.00
_cell.angle_beta   90.00
_cell.angle_gamma   90.00
#
_symmetry.space_group_name_H-M   'P 1'
#
loop_
_entity.id
_entity.type
_entity.pdbx_description
1 polymer ?
#
loop_
_entity_poly.entity_id
_entity_poly.type
_entity_poly.pdbx_seq_one_letter_code
_entity_poly.pdbx_strand_id
1 'polypeptide(L)'
;MAEKARQHYLFVTYPVQSHINPTLHLAKHLASTTGAAVTFSTAVSAHRRMVSSFPNADQEFNNGLITYLPFSDGNDEGFKRDNMDLKEHISDFRKNGQRNVSTIVGDLAAAGRPVTCIVYTLLLTWAVDVAEEHGIPSVLYWIQPATVFAIYYHFFHGFESIVRSHEPSFTVYFPELQPLQIRDLPSYVNVPVTDIDSFNATILNSFRDLFEILDREQETRVKPRVLMYTFEAWETEALASVTDIEIIPVGQWPNNTGYPFKEDEKKYMEWLDTKVEGSVVYISFGSLSVMKKEQKEEMVRGLKESKRPFLWVVRKDNREEGEGVLEIEGEDAMVVEWCSQGQRNVSTIVGDLAAAGRPVTYIVYSLLLNWVVDVAEEHGIPSVLYWIQPATVFAIYYHYFHGFESIVRAHADEPSFTVSFPELQPLQIRDLPSFLNVPVTDTDSFNASIHNSFKELFEILDRGQEDKVKPRVLVNTFEAWETEALASVTEIDIIPVGQWPKESNTSYLFKEDEKKYMEWLDTKEEGSVVYISFGSLSVMKKEQKEEMLRGLKESKKPFLWVVRKDNREEGWVVSEELVRCLELVMGDGEKGVEIRNKAKTWREKALEAVAGGGSCVVNLKAFVDKFL
;
A
#
# COMPACT_ATOMS: atom_id res chain seq x y z
N MET A 1 18.84 48.12 -10.62
CA MET A 1 18.94 46.70 -10.20
C MET A 1 19.10 45.88 -11.47
N ALA A 2 20.03 44.94 -11.52
CA ALA A 2 20.12 44.03 -12.66
C ALA A 2 18.89 43.12 -12.67
N GLU A 3 18.29 42.91 -13.83
CA GLU A 3 17.17 42.00 -14.01
C GLU A 3 17.69 40.57 -13.81
N LYS A 4 17.21 39.88 -12.75
CA LYS A 4 17.67 38.54 -12.39
C LYS A 4 17.30 37.60 -13.53
N ALA A 5 18.29 36.94 -14.16
CA ALA A 5 18.05 36.06 -15.29
C ALA A 5 16.96 35.02 -14.94
N ARG A 6 15.92 34.95 -15.78
CA ARG A 6 14.77 34.06 -15.57
C ARG A 6 15.22 32.61 -15.80
N GLN A 7 15.28 31.83 -14.72
CA GLN A 7 15.60 30.41 -14.76
C GLN A 7 14.68 29.66 -15.73
N HIS A 8 15.23 28.68 -16.46
CA HIS A 8 14.50 27.88 -17.43
C HIS A 8 14.83 26.39 -17.28
N TYR A 9 13.87 25.65 -16.74
CA TYR A 9 14.01 24.21 -16.51
C TYR A 9 13.43 23.42 -17.69
N LEU A 10 14.22 22.48 -18.23
CA LEU A 10 13.77 21.50 -19.22
C LEU A 10 13.50 20.18 -18.50
N PHE A 11 12.23 19.79 -18.41
CA PHE A 11 11.81 18.49 -17.89
C PHE A 11 11.81 17.46 -19.00
N VAL A 12 12.52 16.35 -18.84
CA VAL A 12 12.57 15.23 -19.79
C VAL A 12 12.02 13.98 -19.10
N THR A 13 11.01 13.34 -19.69
CA THR A 13 10.32 12.16 -19.11
C THR A 13 10.20 11.01 -20.12
N TYR A 14 10.25 9.78 -19.60
CA TYR A 14 9.99 8.57 -20.38
C TYR A 14 8.51 8.55 -20.83
N PRO A 15 8.16 8.04 -22.03
CA PRO A 15 6.84 8.23 -22.67
C PRO A 15 5.70 7.35 -22.12
N VAL A 16 5.61 7.21 -20.80
CA VAL A 16 4.60 6.40 -20.10
C VAL A 16 3.91 7.21 -18.99
N GLN A 17 2.63 6.94 -18.74
CA GLN A 17 1.79 7.73 -17.83
C GLN A 17 2.34 7.83 -16.40
N SER A 18 2.95 6.76 -15.88
CA SER A 18 3.56 6.73 -14.54
C SER A 18 4.77 7.66 -14.38
N HIS A 19 5.46 8.03 -15.47
CA HIS A 19 6.52 9.04 -15.43
C HIS A 19 5.96 10.43 -15.76
N ILE A 20 5.11 10.52 -16.78
CA ILE A 20 4.53 11.78 -17.26
C ILE A 20 3.75 12.52 -16.17
N ASN A 21 2.88 11.81 -15.43
CA ASN A 21 2.03 12.44 -14.40
C ASN A 21 2.83 13.13 -13.29
N PRO A 22 3.69 12.44 -12.50
CA PRO A 22 4.44 13.10 -11.42
C PRO A 22 5.39 14.18 -11.95
N THR A 23 5.94 14.01 -13.16
CA THR A 23 6.85 14.99 -13.77
C THR A 23 6.11 16.24 -14.22
N LEU A 24 4.94 16.09 -14.84
CA LEU A 24 4.12 17.23 -15.27
C LEU A 24 3.55 18.00 -14.08
N HIS A 25 3.22 17.31 -12.98
CA HIS A 25 2.80 17.95 -11.73
C HIS A 25 3.93 18.83 -11.17
N LEU A 26 5.15 18.28 -11.04
CA LEU A 26 6.31 19.04 -10.59
C LEU A 26 6.63 20.22 -11.52
N ALA A 27 6.59 20.03 -12.85
CA ALA A 27 6.82 21.10 -13.84
C ALA A 27 5.83 22.27 -13.69
N LYS A 28 4.51 21.98 -13.59
CA LYS A 28 3.47 22.98 -13.35
C LYS A 28 3.62 23.66 -11.98
N HIS A 29 3.95 22.90 -10.94
CA HIS A 29 4.07 23.42 -9.57
C HIS A 29 5.31 24.31 -9.41
N LEU A 30 6.43 23.96 -10.03
CA LEU A 30 7.64 24.78 -10.11
C LEU A 30 7.34 26.11 -10.80
N ALA A 31 6.74 26.08 -11.99
CA ALA A 31 6.38 27.29 -12.74
C ALA A 31 5.46 28.23 -11.95
N SER A 32 4.39 27.69 -11.34
CA SER A 32 3.41 28.48 -10.59
C SER A 32 3.92 29.02 -9.26
N THR A 33 4.78 28.28 -8.56
CA THR A 33 5.28 28.65 -7.21
C THR A 33 6.45 29.61 -7.27
N THR A 34 7.26 29.55 -8.33
CA THR A 34 8.56 30.27 -8.41
C THR A 34 8.64 31.27 -9.56
N GLY A 35 7.73 31.20 -10.55
CA GLY A 35 7.77 32.03 -11.74
C GLY A 35 8.88 31.67 -12.72
N ALA A 36 9.53 30.51 -12.57
CA ALA A 36 10.52 30.00 -13.53
C ALA A 36 9.88 29.73 -14.91
N ALA A 37 10.69 29.80 -15.97
CA ALA A 37 10.33 29.18 -17.24
C ALA A 37 10.44 27.67 -17.11
N VAL A 38 9.49 26.95 -17.73
CA VAL A 38 9.48 25.49 -17.74
C VAL A 38 9.09 25.02 -19.14
N THR A 39 9.94 24.16 -19.72
CA THR A 39 9.63 23.38 -20.92
C THR A 39 9.50 21.92 -20.51
N PHE A 40 8.41 21.28 -20.91
CA PHE A 40 8.11 19.87 -20.64
C PHE A 40 8.25 19.05 -21.92
N SER A 41 9.08 18.01 -21.86
CA SER A 41 9.50 17.23 -23.03
C SER A 41 9.37 15.73 -22.78
N THR A 42 8.79 15.04 -23.76
CA THR A 42 8.53 13.60 -23.81
C THR A 42 8.55 13.16 -25.26
N ALA A 43 8.65 11.86 -25.52
CA ALA A 43 8.58 11.37 -26.90
C ALA A 43 7.28 11.80 -27.60
N VAL A 44 7.36 12.10 -28.91
CA VAL A 44 6.25 12.51 -29.78
C VAL A 44 5.01 11.61 -29.60
N SER A 45 5.21 10.28 -29.57
CA SER A 45 4.14 9.29 -29.40
C SER A 45 3.36 9.41 -28.09
N ALA A 46 3.98 9.88 -27.01
CA ALA A 46 3.30 10.21 -25.76
C ALA A 46 2.67 11.60 -25.78
N HIS A 47 3.35 12.60 -26.34
CA HIS A 47 2.80 13.96 -26.47
C HIS A 47 1.48 13.97 -27.26
N ARG A 48 1.42 13.27 -28.41
CA ARG A 48 0.20 13.09 -29.21
C ARG A 48 -0.96 12.49 -28.41
N ARG A 49 -0.68 11.58 -27.46
CA ARG A 49 -1.69 10.99 -26.55
C ARG A 49 -2.08 11.92 -25.41
N MET A 50 -1.15 12.76 -24.94
CA MET A 50 -1.40 13.81 -23.95
C MET A 50 -2.23 14.97 -24.51
N VAL A 51 -2.30 15.14 -25.84
CA VAL A 51 -3.15 16.17 -26.41
C VAL A 51 -3.75 15.80 -27.76
N SER A 52 -4.89 15.10 -27.70
CA SER A 52 -5.78 14.84 -28.84
C SER A 52 -6.53 16.09 -29.35
N SER A 53 -6.13 17.31 -28.94
CA SER A 53 -6.87 18.55 -29.21
C SER A 53 -6.01 19.74 -29.67
N PHE A 54 -4.68 19.59 -29.81
CA PHE A 54 -3.84 20.65 -30.38
C PHE A 54 -3.66 20.49 -31.90
N PRO A 55 -3.79 21.57 -32.69
CA PRO A 55 -3.26 21.60 -34.04
C PRO A 55 -1.75 21.39 -33.99
N ASN A 56 -1.23 20.46 -34.81
CA ASN A 56 0.20 20.11 -34.90
C ASN A 56 0.83 19.67 -33.56
N ALA A 57 0.42 18.51 -33.05
CA ALA A 57 0.96 17.88 -31.82
C ALA A 57 2.48 17.52 -31.85
N ASP A 58 3.19 17.89 -32.91
CA ASP A 58 4.64 17.74 -33.05
C ASP A 58 5.38 19.10 -32.92
N GLN A 59 4.66 20.20 -32.62
CA GLN A 59 5.19 21.56 -32.52
C GLN A 59 5.21 22.07 -31.06
N GLU A 60 5.95 23.16 -30.82
CA GLU A 60 5.94 23.86 -29.53
C GLU A 60 4.54 24.38 -29.20
N PHE A 61 4.05 24.07 -28.00
CA PHE A 61 2.79 24.59 -27.49
C PHE A 61 2.95 25.18 -26.09
N ASN A 62 2.39 26.36 -25.82
CA ASN A 62 2.43 26.99 -24.50
C ASN A 62 1.01 27.22 -23.97
N ASN A 63 0.73 26.78 -22.73
CA ASN A 63 -0.59 26.88 -22.10
C ASN A 63 -0.76 28.11 -21.18
N GLY A 64 0.15 29.07 -21.23
CA GLY A 64 0.22 30.22 -20.32
C GLY A 64 0.96 29.96 -19.00
N LEU A 65 1.25 28.70 -18.65
CA LEU A 65 2.01 28.31 -17.46
C LEU A 65 3.35 27.65 -17.81
N ILE A 66 3.32 26.65 -18.72
CA ILE A 66 4.50 25.92 -19.20
C ILE A 66 4.46 25.78 -20.73
N THR A 67 5.64 25.63 -21.32
CA THR A 67 5.81 25.18 -22.71
C THR A 67 5.86 23.65 -22.73
N TYR A 68 5.28 23.03 -23.76
CA TYR A 68 5.45 21.64 -24.12
C TYR A 68 6.20 21.59 -25.44
N LEU A 69 7.21 20.72 -25.53
CA LEU A 69 8.03 20.57 -26.73
C LEU A 69 8.48 19.10 -26.83
N PRO A 70 7.87 18.27 -27.69
CA PRO A 70 8.21 16.85 -27.79
C PRO A 70 9.55 16.61 -28.49
N PHE A 71 10.16 15.46 -28.25
CA PHE A 71 11.34 14.97 -28.98
C PHE A 71 11.02 13.67 -29.71
N SER A 72 11.69 13.39 -30.83
CA SER A 72 11.59 12.07 -31.48
C SER A 72 12.51 11.07 -30.77
N ASP A 73 11.98 9.90 -30.46
CA ASP A 73 12.75 8.75 -29.94
C ASP A 73 13.05 7.69 -31.03
N GLY A 74 12.72 8.01 -32.29
CA GLY A 74 12.74 7.08 -33.42
C GLY A 74 11.49 6.21 -33.53
N ASN A 75 10.54 6.32 -32.60
CA ASN A 75 9.31 5.53 -32.53
C ASN A 75 8.08 6.45 -32.31
N ASP A 76 7.97 7.51 -33.11
CA ASP A 76 6.96 8.58 -33.00
C ASP A 76 5.49 8.09 -33.13
N GLU A 77 5.28 6.92 -33.73
CA GLU A 77 3.98 6.22 -33.83
C GLU A 77 3.66 5.32 -32.61
N GLY A 78 4.58 5.26 -31.64
CA GLY A 78 4.47 4.49 -30.41
C GLY A 78 5.13 3.10 -30.46
N PHE A 79 5.73 2.71 -29.33
CA PHE A 79 6.35 1.41 -29.16
C PHE A 79 5.30 0.27 -29.20
N LYS A 80 5.53 -0.72 -30.08
CA LYS A 80 4.73 -1.95 -30.18
C LYS A 80 5.56 -3.13 -29.68
N ARG A 81 5.10 -3.73 -28.59
CA ARG A 81 5.87 -4.71 -27.79
C ARG A 81 6.08 -6.06 -28.48
N ASP A 82 5.31 -6.36 -29.51
CA ASP A 82 5.14 -7.72 -30.03
C ASP A 82 6.18 -8.14 -31.09
N ASN A 83 7.04 -7.23 -31.55
CA ASN A 83 7.85 -7.41 -32.78
C ASN A 83 9.32 -6.95 -32.72
N MET A 84 9.90 -6.58 -31.57
CA MET A 84 11.30 -6.09 -31.51
C MET A 84 12.06 -6.51 -30.24
N ASP A 85 13.39 -6.58 -30.38
CA ASP A 85 14.32 -6.72 -29.24
C ASP A 85 14.27 -5.45 -28.37
N LEU A 86 14.05 -5.67 -27.08
CA LEU A 86 13.92 -4.61 -26.09
C LEU A 86 15.27 -3.90 -25.82
N LYS A 87 16.40 -4.58 -26.05
CA LYS A 87 17.73 -3.96 -25.97
C LYS A 87 17.97 -3.00 -27.13
N GLU A 88 17.56 -3.38 -28.34
CA GLU A 88 17.62 -2.53 -29.53
C GLU A 88 16.73 -1.29 -29.34
N HIS A 89 15.49 -1.46 -28.88
CA HIS A 89 14.60 -0.33 -28.57
C HIS A 89 15.17 0.65 -27.54
N ILE A 90 15.76 0.16 -26.44
CA ILE A 90 16.37 1.02 -25.41
C ILE A 90 17.60 1.76 -25.96
N SER A 91 18.42 1.08 -26.78
CA SER A 91 19.57 1.68 -27.46
C SER A 91 19.16 2.80 -28.42
N ASP A 92 18.16 2.56 -29.27
CA ASP A 92 17.65 3.56 -30.20
C ASP A 92 16.94 4.72 -29.48
N PHE A 93 16.16 4.43 -28.44
CA PHE A 93 15.55 5.45 -27.58
C PHE A 93 16.61 6.38 -26.96
N ARG A 94 17.71 5.82 -26.43
CA ARG A 94 18.85 6.61 -25.91
C ARG A 94 19.46 7.48 -27.00
N LYS A 95 19.83 6.90 -28.12
CA LYS A 95 20.53 7.57 -29.23
C LYS A 95 19.71 8.70 -29.86
N ASN A 96 18.43 8.45 -30.13
CA ASN A 96 17.54 9.45 -30.70
C ASN A 96 17.13 10.51 -29.66
N GLY A 97 16.89 10.10 -28.40
CA GLY A 97 16.64 10.99 -27.28
C GLY A 97 17.76 12.00 -27.07
N GLN A 98 19.02 11.54 -26.92
CA GLN A 98 20.20 12.40 -26.79
C GLN A 98 20.25 13.46 -27.90
N ARG A 99 20.19 13.01 -29.16
CA ARG A 99 20.30 13.90 -30.33
C ARG A 99 19.19 14.96 -30.36
N ASN A 100 17.94 14.55 -30.16
CA ASN A 100 16.79 15.45 -30.33
C ASN A 100 16.61 16.37 -29.11
N VAL A 101 16.93 15.92 -27.89
CA VAL A 101 16.95 16.82 -26.71
C VAL A 101 18.13 17.80 -26.77
N SER A 102 19.31 17.37 -27.23
CA SER A 102 20.45 18.28 -27.49
C SER A 102 20.09 19.37 -28.52
N THR A 103 19.33 19.00 -29.56
CA THR A 103 18.77 19.95 -30.54
C THR A 103 17.81 20.95 -29.87
N ILE A 104 16.88 20.46 -29.04
CA ILE A 104 15.93 21.31 -28.30
C ILE A 104 16.66 22.33 -27.42
N VAL A 105 17.71 21.94 -26.69
CA VAL A 105 18.51 22.85 -25.85
C VAL A 105 19.16 23.94 -26.71
N GLY A 106 19.77 23.57 -27.83
CA GLY A 106 20.39 24.51 -28.78
C GLY A 106 19.39 25.50 -29.39
N ASP A 107 18.23 25.01 -29.85
CA ASP A 107 17.18 25.83 -30.46
C ASP A 107 16.54 26.80 -29.44
N LEU A 108 16.33 26.35 -28.20
CA LEU A 108 15.85 27.21 -27.11
C LEU A 108 16.86 28.32 -26.78
N ALA A 109 18.16 28.01 -26.74
CA ALA A 109 19.22 28.99 -26.55
C ALA A 109 19.30 29.99 -27.73
N ALA A 110 19.23 29.52 -28.97
CA ALA A 110 19.21 30.36 -30.18
C ALA A 110 17.98 31.28 -30.24
N ALA A 111 16.84 30.83 -29.71
CA ALA A 111 15.62 31.61 -29.54
C ALA A 111 15.66 32.60 -28.35
N GLY A 112 16.80 32.76 -27.66
CA GLY A 112 16.94 33.66 -26.52
C GLY A 112 16.28 33.16 -25.22
N ARG A 113 15.99 31.86 -25.14
CA ARG A 113 15.37 31.18 -23.99
C ARG A 113 16.27 30.04 -23.49
N PRO A 114 17.57 30.27 -23.22
CA PRO A 114 18.52 29.21 -22.87
C PRO A 114 18.01 28.41 -21.67
N VAL A 115 18.13 27.09 -21.76
CA VAL A 115 17.86 26.18 -20.63
C VAL A 115 18.96 26.37 -19.59
N THR A 116 18.60 26.46 -18.31
CA THR A 116 19.53 26.65 -17.20
C THR A 116 19.62 25.43 -16.29
N CYS A 117 18.71 24.46 -16.41
CA CYS A 117 18.78 23.16 -15.74
C CYS A 117 17.94 22.11 -16.50
N ILE A 118 18.45 20.88 -16.59
CA ILE A 118 17.69 19.71 -17.09
C ILE A 118 17.22 18.87 -15.89
N VAL A 119 15.91 18.61 -15.81
CA VAL A 119 15.32 17.71 -14.81
C VAL A 119 14.85 16.44 -15.52
N TYR A 120 15.38 15.28 -15.14
CA TYR A 120 15.14 14.00 -15.85
C TYR A 120 14.64 12.90 -14.92
N THR A 121 13.78 12.00 -15.42
CA THR A 121 13.31 10.83 -14.65
C THR A 121 14.23 9.63 -14.75
N LEU A 122 14.04 8.63 -13.89
CA LEU A 122 14.63 7.29 -14.04
C LEU A 122 14.45 6.72 -15.46
N LEU A 123 15.41 5.87 -15.88
CA LEU A 123 15.62 5.35 -17.25
C LEU A 123 16.05 6.39 -18.31
N LEU A 124 16.32 7.65 -17.92
CA LEU A 124 16.83 8.71 -18.81
C LEU A 124 18.23 9.19 -18.42
N THR A 125 19.12 8.29 -17.99
CA THR A 125 20.52 8.61 -17.64
C THR A 125 21.24 9.38 -18.75
N TRP A 126 20.87 9.15 -20.00
CA TRP A 126 21.38 9.85 -21.17
C TRP A 126 21.07 11.35 -21.24
N ALA A 127 20.10 11.85 -20.46
CA ALA A 127 19.84 13.29 -20.36
C ALA A 127 20.97 14.04 -19.65
N VAL A 128 21.77 13.33 -18.83
CA VAL A 128 22.99 13.84 -18.20
C VAL A 128 24.06 14.09 -19.26
N ASP A 129 24.26 13.15 -20.19
CA ASP A 129 25.19 13.30 -21.32
C ASP A 129 24.88 14.59 -22.14
N VAL A 130 23.59 14.91 -22.33
CA VAL A 130 23.14 16.14 -23.00
C VAL A 130 23.37 17.38 -22.14
N ALA A 131 23.16 17.29 -20.82
CA ALA A 131 23.42 18.39 -19.90
C ALA A 131 24.91 18.76 -19.89
N GLU A 132 25.79 17.75 -19.83
CA GLU A 132 27.25 17.90 -19.93
C GLU A 132 27.68 18.51 -21.26
N GLU A 133 27.13 18.05 -22.40
CA GLU A 133 27.43 18.59 -23.75
C GLU A 133 27.19 20.11 -23.83
N HIS A 134 26.12 20.61 -23.19
CA HIS A 134 25.75 22.02 -23.20
C HIS A 134 26.28 22.82 -21.99
N GLY A 135 26.99 22.18 -21.05
CA GLY A 135 27.48 22.83 -19.82
C GLY A 135 26.37 23.27 -18.85
N ILE A 136 25.25 22.54 -18.83
CA ILE A 136 24.05 22.82 -18.03
C ILE A 136 23.97 21.83 -16.87
N PRO A 137 23.59 22.25 -15.64
CA PRO A 137 23.38 21.31 -14.53
C PRO A 137 22.16 20.41 -14.78
N SER A 138 22.32 19.12 -14.45
CA SER A 138 21.24 18.13 -14.49
C SER A 138 20.77 17.79 -13.07
N VAL A 139 19.52 17.35 -12.93
CA VAL A 139 18.95 16.88 -11.65
C VAL A 139 18.04 15.70 -11.88
N LEU A 140 18.30 14.58 -11.18
CA LEU A 140 17.41 13.43 -11.15
C LEU A 140 16.12 13.77 -10.41
N TYR A 141 14.98 13.48 -11.03
CA TYR A 141 13.69 13.38 -10.36
C TYR A 141 13.29 11.91 -10.21
N TRP A 142 13.41 11.40 -8.99
CA TRP A 142 13.04 10.04 -8.64
C TRP A 142 11.55 9.96 -8.34
N ILE A 143 10.84 9.13 -9.11
CA ILE A 143 9.37 9.01 -9.14
C ILE A 143 8.83 7.73 -8.48
N GLN A 144 9.71 6.95 -7.85
CA GLN A 144 9.35 5.78 -7.03
C GLN A 144 9.46 6.16 -5.53
N PRO A 145 9.04 5.30 -4.58
CA PRO A 145 9.26 5.56 -3.16
C PRO A 145 10.74 5.74 -2.82
N ALA A 146 11.05 6.57 -1.82
CA ALA A 146 12.41 6.76 -1.32
C ALA A 146 12.99 5.47 -0.73
N THR A 147 12.16 4.60 -0.17
CA THR A 147 12.54 3.26 0.30
C THR A 147 13.14 2.42 -0.84
N VAL A 148 12.58 2.53 -2.05
CA VAL A 148 13.12 1.82 -3.23
C VAL A 148 14.44 2.45 -3.70
N PHE A 149 14.57 3.78 -3.62
CA PHE A 149 15.84 4.47 -3.89
C PHE A 149 16.94 4.01 -2.93
N ALA A 150 16.64 3.97 -1.63
CA ALA A 150 17.55 3.51 -0.59
C ALA A 150 17.99 2.05 -0.80
N ILE A 151 17.06 1.14 -1.12
CA ILE A 151 17.39 -0.26 -1.43
C ILE A 151 18.37 -0.35 -2.60
N TYR A 152 18.12 0.39 -3.70
CA TYR A 152 19.06 0.39 -4.83
C TYR A 152 20.41 1.03 -4.49
N TYR A 153 20.40 2.16 -3.78
CA TYR A 153 21.61 2.83 -3.32
C TYR A 153 22.51 1.84 -2.54
N HIS A 154 21.99 1.24 -1.47
CA HIS A 154 22.74 0.29 -0.65
C HIS A 154 23.11 -0.99 -1.40
N PHE A 155 22.24 -1.48 -2.30
CA PHE A 155 22.56 -2.62 -3.16
C PHE A 155 23.82 -2.37 -3.98
N PHE A 156 23.90 -1.24 -4.70
CA PHE A 156 25.12 -0.89 -5.45
C PHE A 156 26.28 -0.48 -4.53
N HIS A 157 26.01 0.06 -3.35
CA HIS A 157 26.98 0.46 -2.32
C HIS A 157 27.30 -0.63 -1.28
N GLY A 158 27.53 -1.86 -1.77
CA GLY A 158 28.14 -2.94 -0.98
C GLY A 158 27.19 -4.07 -0.53
N PHE A 159 25.88 -3.95 -0.72
CA PHE A 159 24.93 -5.02 -0.38
C PHE A 159 24.63 -6.00 -1.54
N GLU A 160 25.08 -5.74 -2.78
CA GLU A 160 24.86 -6.62 -3.95
C GLU A 160 25.29 -8.08 -3.67
N SER A 161 26.43 -8.29 -3.00
CA SER A 161 26.90 -9.64 -2.65
C SER A 161 26.01 -10.33 -1.62
N ILE A 162 25.49 -9.60 -0.64
CA ILE A 162 24.59 -10.12 0.39
C ILE A 162 23.26 -10.54 -0.25
N VAL A 163 22.65 -9.65 -1.03
CA VAL A 163 21.37 -9.91 -1.72
C VAL A 163 21.48 -11.06 -2.71
N ARG A 164 22.61 -11.21 -3.43
CA ARG A 164 22.77 -12.27 -4.43
C ARG A 164 23.19 -13.63 -3.86
N SER A 165 23.70 -13.70 -2.64
CA SER A 165 24.26 -14.95 -2.08
C SER A 165 23.33 -15.70 -1.13
N HIS A 166 22.10 -15.21 -0.91
CA HIS A 166 21.16 -15.79 0.06
C HIS A 166 19.78 -16.06 -0.55
N GLU A 167 19.05 -16.99 0.07
CA GLU A 167 17.70 -17.40 -0.34
C GLU A 167 16.66 -16.29 -0.16
N PRO A 168 15.53 -16.29 -0.90
CA PRO A 168 14.50 -15.24 -0.83
C PRO A 168 13.85 -14.99 0.54
N SER A 169 14.02 -15.88 1.53
CA SER A 169 13.56 -15.66 2.92
C SER A 169 14.62 -15.04 3.85
N PHE A 170 15.85 -14.85 3.37
CA PHE A 170 16.91 -14.19 4.15
C PHE A 170 16.57 -12.72 4.35
N THR A 171 16.83 -12.20 5.56
CA THR A 171 16.54 -10.82 5.95
C THR A 171 17.81 -9.96 5.83
N VAL A 172 17.72 -8.90 5.05
CA VAL A 172 18.78 -7.91 4.82
C VAL A 172 18.52 -6.71 5.71
N TYR A 173 19.58 -6.26 6.38
CA TYR A 173 19.58 -5.10 7.28
C TYR A 173 20.35 -3.98 6.59
N PHE A 174 19.64 -3.17 5.81
CA PHE A 174 20.21 -1.95 5.24
C PHE A 174 20.34 -0.85 6.32
N PRO A 175 21.27 0.11 6.20
CA PRO A 175 21.36 1.25 7.11
C PRO A 175 20.02 2.00 7.22
N GLU A 176 19.63 2.38 8.45
CA GLU A 176 18.39 3.08 8.84
C GLU A 176 17.04 2.48 8.39
N LEU A 177 17.00 1.56 7.42
CA LEU A 177 15.77 0.89 6.98
C LEU A 177 15.33 -0.20 7.97
N GLN A 178 14.02 -0.49 7.96
CA GLN A 178 13.48 -1.68 8.60
C GLN A 178 14.05 -2.96 7.95
N PRO A 179 14.13 -4.10 8.68
CA PRO A 179 14.59 -5.36 8.11
C PRO A 179 13.68 -5.82 6.96
N LEU A 180 14.26 -6.18 5.82
CA LEU A 180 13.53 -6.60 4.62
C LEU A 180 13.96 -8.01 4.18
N GLN A 181 13.02 -8.89 3.82
CA GLN A 181 13.41 -10.16 3.21
C GLN A 181 13.77 -9.95 1.73
N ILE A 182 14.68 -10.78 1.21
CA ILE A 182 15.11 -10.72 -0.20
C ILE A 182 13.92 -10.83 -1.18
N ARG A 183 12.87 -11.56 -0.83
CA ARG A 183 11.61 -11.65 -1.59
C ARG A 183 10.80 -10.35 -1.69
N ASP A 184 10.99 -9.43 -0.73
CA ASP A 184 10.26 -8.15 -0.66
C ASP A 184 11.00 -7.03 -1.41
N LEU A 185 12.25 -7.28 -1.81
CA LEU A 185 13.06 -6.34 -2.59
C LEU A 185 12.57 -6.26 -4.05
N PRO A 186 12.85 -5.15 -4.78
CA PRO A 186 12.49 -5.03 -6.19
C PRO A 186 13.04 -6.21 -7.00
N SER A 187 12.17 -6.96 -7.68
CA SER A 187 12.52 -8.25 -8.33
C SER A 187 13.72 -8.19 -9.28
N TYR A 188 14.03 -7.00 -9.80
CA TYR A 188 15.24 -6.67 -10.56
C TYR A 188 16.56 -7.02 -9.83
N VAL A 189 16.64 -6.89 -8.50
CA VAL A 189 17.89 -7.20 -7.76
C VAL A 189 18.16 -8.70 -7.65
N ASN A 190 17.10 -9.52 -7.76
CA ASN A 190 17.13 -10.98 -7.66
C ASN A 190 17.29 -11.68 -9.03
N VAL A 191 17.57 -10.93 -10.10
CA VAL A 191 17.78 -11.51 -11.43
C VAL A 191 19.03 -12.42 -11.42
N PRO A 192 18.92 -13.69 -11.83
CA PRO A 192 20.07 -14.60 -11.91
C PRO A 192 21.16 -14.04 -12.82
N VAL A 193 22.42 -14.22 -12.42
CA VAL A 193 23.59 -13.79 -13.22
C VAL A 193 23.67 -14.49 -14.59
N THR A 194 22.91 -15.58 -14.78
CA THR A 194 22.76 -16.29 -16.06
C THR A 194 21.74 -15.66 -17.02
N ASP A 195 20.96 -14.66 -16.58
CA ASP A 195 19.83 -14.07 -17.34
C ASP A 195 20.11 -12.63 -17.79
N ILE A 196 21.33 -12.42 -18.31
CA ILE A 196 21.92 -11.12 -18.74
C ILE A 196 21.12 -10.47 -19.88
N ASP A 197 20.33 -11.26 -20.61
CA ASP A 197 19.52 -10.82 -21.75
C ASP A 197 18.06 -10.51 -21.40
N SER A 198 17.64 -10.72 -20.15
CA SER A 198 16.28 -10.36 -19.72
C SER A 198 16.01 -8.85 -19.71
N PHE A 199 14.72 -8.51 -19.82
CA PHE A 199 14.20 -7.19 -19.48
C PHE A 199 14.66 -6.73 -18.10
N ASN A 200 14.62 -7.63 -17.11
CA ASN A 200 14.91 -7.30 -15.73
C ASN A 200 16.40 -6.98 -15.52
N ALA A 201 17.31 -7.73 -16.15
CA ALA A 201 18.74 -7.40 -16.17
C ALA A 201 19.01 -6.05 -16.86
N THR A 202 18.33 -5.77 -17.97
CA THR A 202 18.48 -4.51 -18.71
C THR A 202 18.04 -3.30 -17.87
N ILE A 203 16.91 -3.42 -17.15
CA ILE A 203 16.43 -2.38 -16.21
C ILE A 203 17.38 -2.24 -15.01
N LEU A 204 17.88 -3.33 -14.43
CA LEU A 204 18.86 -3.25 -13.34
C LEU A 204 20.15 -2.53 -13.77
N ASN A 205 20.64 -2.77 -14.99
CA ASN A 205 21.80 -2.08 -15.54
C ASN A 205 21.53 -0.57 -15.72
N SER A 206 20.33 -0.17 -16.20
CA SER A 206 19.95 1.24 -16.25
C SER A 206 19.90 1.93 -14.88
N PHE A 207 19.64 1.18 -13.79
CA PHE A 207 19.80 1.69 -12.43
C PHE A 207 21.26 1.74 -11.99
N ARG A 208 22.10 0.76 -12.36
CA ARG A 208 23.55 0.80 -12.10
C ARG A 208 24.19 2.04 -12.75
N ASP A 209 23.93 2.27 -14.04
CA ASP A 209 24.36 3.47 -14.78
C ASP A 209 23.93 4.77 -14.08
N LEU A 210 22.75 4.78 -13.44
CA LEU A 210 22.22 5.94 -12.73
C LEU A 210 22.97 6.23 -11.44
N PHE A 211 23.28 5.21 -10.64
CA PHE A 211 24.08 5.40 -9.42
C PHE A 211 25.54 5.74 -9.78
N GLU A 212 26.14 5.09 -10.77
CA GLU A 212 27.48 5.45 -11.27
C GLU A 212 27.59 6.90 -11.77
N ILE A 213 26.50 7.54 -12.19
CA ILE A 213 26.47 8.99 -12.48
C ILE A 213 26.50 9.81 -11.19
N LEU A 214 25.64 9.49 -10.22
CA LEU A 214 25.56 10.21 -8.94
C LEU A 214 26.88 10.12 -8.16
N ASP A 215 27.54 8.96 -8.22
CA ASP A 215 28.85 8.72 -7.60
C ASP A 215 29.94 9.60 -8.23
N ARG A 216 29.95 9.76 -9.57
CA ARG A 216 30.86 10.70 -10.27
C ARG A 216 30.58 12.16 -9.92
N GLU A 217 29.32 12.55 -9.76
CA GLU A 217 28.98 13.90 -9.29
C GLU A 217 29.55 14.15 -7.88
N GLN A 218 29.48 13.17 -6.98
CA GLN A 218 30.03 13.24 -5.61
C GLN A 218 31.55 13.47 -5.59
N GLU A 219 32.32 12.91 -6.54
CA GLU A 219 33.77 13.14 -6.66
C GLU A 219 34.14 14.63 -6.83
N THR A 220 33.22 15.45 -7.35
CA THR A 220 33.41 16.91 -7.53
C THR A 220 33.40 17.71 -6.21
N ARG A 221 33.19 17.04 -5.06
CA ARG A 221 33.06 17.60 -3.69
C ARG A 221 31.79 18.41 -3.42
N VAL A 222 30.82 18.35 -4.33
CA VAL A 222 29.43 18.77 -4.06
C VAL A 222 28.60 17.50 -3.94
N LYS A 223 27.69 17.44 -2.95
CA LYS A 223 26.77 16.29 -2.88
C LYS A 223 25.84 16.32 -4.09
N PRO A 224 25.66 15.21 -4.84
CA PRO A 224 24.66 15.13 -5.90
C PRO A 224 23.27 15.42 -5.33
N ARG A 225 22.39 16.03 -6.15
CA ARG A 225 21.06 16.45 -5.73
C ARG A 225 19.99 15.64 -6.43
N VAL A 226 19.05 15.09 -5.65
CA VAL A 226 17.94 14.28 -6.17
C VAL A 226 16.62 14.86 -5.70
N LEU A 227 15.75 15.25 -6.62
CA LEU A 227 14.36 15.56 -6.32
C LEU A 227 13.59 14.25 -6.12
N MET A 228 12.83 14.14 -5.04
CA MET A 228 12.18 12.90 -4.62
C MET A 228 10.66 13.07 -4.59
N TYR A 229 9.93 12.22 -5.33
CA TYR A 229 8.46 12.19 -5.35
C TYR A 229 7.89 11.50 -4.09
N THR A 230 8.17 12.08 -2.94
CA THR A 230 7.70 11.62 -1.63
C THR A 230 7.48 12.79 -0.67
N PHE A 231 6.99 12.46 0.52
CA PHE A 231 6.90 13.36 1.66
C PHE A 231 7.85 12.88 2.76
N GLU A 232 8.58 13.82 3.38
CA GLU A 232 9.53 13.51 4.45
C GLU A 232 8.88 12.74 5.62
N ALA A 233 7.64 13.09 5.95
CA ALA A 233 6.84 12.45 7.01
C ALA A 233 6.29 11.05 6.66
N TRP A 234 6.53 10.55 5.44
CA TRP A 234 6.16 9.19 5.01
C TRP A 234 7.33 8.21 5.04
N GLU A 235 8.53 8.67 4.68
CA GLU A 235 9.71 7.82 4.42
C GLU A 235 10.97 8.37 5.10
N THR A 236 10.84 8.86 6.33
CA THR A 236 11.91 9.53 7.08
C THR A 236 13.17 8.67 7.19
N GLU A 237 13.01 7.38 7.50
CA GLU A 237 14.06 6.38 7.62
C GLU A 237 14.81 6.17 6.30
N ALA A 238 14.07 6.07 5.19
CA ALA A 238 14.67 5.86 3.88
C ALA A 238 15.42 7.09 3.36
N LEU A 239 14.93 8.29 3.68
CA LEU A 239 15.62 9.55 3.40
C LEU A 239 16.88 9.72 4.27
N ALA A 240 16.85 9.29 5.53
CA ALA A 240 17.99 9.31 6.43
C ALA A 240 19.09 8.30 6.04
N SER A 241 18.70 7.16 5.43
CA SER A 241 19.65 6.08 5.08
C SER A 241 20.69 6.46 4.01
N VAL A 242 20.45 7.50 3.21
CA VAL A 242 21.33 7.92 2.11
C VAL A 242 21.99 9.24 2.46
N THR A 243 23.15 9.18 3.13
CA THR A 243 23.84 10.37 3.66
C THR A 243 24.60 11.16 2.60
N ASP A 244 25.01 10.53 1.50
CA ASP A 244 25.97 11.12 0.55
C ASP A 244 25.31 11.97 -0.54
N ILE A 245 23.99 11.86 -0.68
CA ILE A 245 23.16 12.55 -1.67
C ILE A 245 22.28 13.59 -0.97
N GLU A 246 22.19 14.81 -1.49
CA GLU A 246 21.21 15.81 -1.01
C GLU A 246 19.84 15.49 -1.63
N ILE A 247 19.07 14.64 -0.94
CA ILE A 247 17.69 14.29 -1.34
C ILE A 247 16.73 15.41 -0.92
N ILE A 248 15.87 15.84 -1.85
CA ILE A 248 14.91 16.94 -1.67
C ILE A 248 13.49 16.42 -1.94
N PRO A 249 12.69 16.12 -0.89
CA PRO A 249 11.29 15.70 -1.04
C PRO A 249 10.41 16.83 -1.59
N VAL A 250 9.74 16.59 -2.73
CA VAL A 250 8.90 17.59 -3.44
C VAL A 250 7.43 17.18 -3.60
N GLY A 251 7.06 15.95 -3.26
CA GLY A 251 5.66 15.52 -3.01
C GLY A 251 4.67 15.54 -4.18
N GLN A 252 3.43 15.12 -3.87
CA GLN A 252 2.28 15.16 -4.80
C GLN A 252 1.23 16.19 -4.38
N TRP A 253 1.12 17.30 -5.13
CA TRP A 253 0.09 18.32 -4.89
C TRP A 253 -1.32 17.87 -5.34
N PRO A 254 -2.41 18.21 -4.62
CA PRO A 254 -3.79 17.94 -5.06
C PRO A 254 -4.11 18.64 -6.39
N ASN A 255 -4.58 17.86 -7.36
CA ASN A 255 -4.68 18.31 -8.75
C ASN A 255 -5.94 19.17 -8.98
N ASN A 256 -5.78 20.48 -9.12
CA ASN A 256 -6.85 21.41 -9.52
C ASN A 256 -6.94 21.61 -11.04
N THR A 257 -6.06 20.99 -11.82
CA THR A 257 -6.13 20.96 -13.29
C THR A 257 -6.25 19.51 -13.73
N GLY A 258 -7.18 19.20 -14.64
CA GLY A 258 -7.40 17.84 -15.14
C GLY A 258 -6.13 17.16 -15.67
N TYR A 259 -6.13 15.83 -15.63
CA TYR A 259 -5.05 15.03 -16.17
C TYR A 259 -4.94 15.21 -17.69
N PRO A 260 -3.74 15.08 -18.29
CA PRO A 260 -3.52 15.33 -19.70
C PRO A 260 -3.98 14.18 -20.61
N PHE A 261 -4.61 13.12 -20.09
CA PHE A 261 -5.04 11.99 -20.92
C PHE A 261 -6.52 12.14 -21.27
N LYS A 262 -6.92 11.72 -22.47
CA LYS A 262 -8.34 11.74 -22.86
C LYS A 262 -9.13 10.89 -21.86
N GLU A 263 -10.08 11.50 -21.17
CA GLU A 263 -10.98 10.78 -20.28
C GLU A 263 -11.88 9.84 -21.09
N ASP A 264 -12.28 8.72 -20.49
CA ASP A 264 -13.31 7.85 -21.08
C ASP A 264 -14.63 8.64 -21.17
N GLU A 265 -15.38 8.49 -22.28
CA GLU A 265 -16.66 9.19 -22.48
C GLU A 265 -17.77 8.63 -21.56
N LYS A 266 -17.51 7.48 -20.91
CA LYS A 266 -18.32 6.96 -19.82
C LYS A 266 -18.28 7.91 -18.62
N LYS A 267 -19.46 8.35 -18.17
CA LYS A 267 -19.68 9.21 -16.98
C LYS A 267 -19.43 8.45 -15.66
N TYR A 268 -18.21 7.92 -15.47
CA TYR A 268 -17.85 7.11 -14.31
C TYR A 268 -17.95 7.88 -12.99
N MET A 269 -17.76 9.20 -13.00
CA MET A 269 -17.98 10.05 -11.82
C MET A 269 -19.47 10.08 -11.42
N GLU A 270 -20.38 10.31 -12.37
CA GLU A 270 -21.83 10.27 -12.10
C GLU A 270 -22.26 8.88 -11.62
N TRP A 271 -21.61 7.81 -12.09
CA TRP A 271 -21.83 6.46 -11.57
C TRP A 271 -21.29 6.29 -10.14
N LEU A 272 -20.08 6.78 -9.83
CA LEU A 272 -19.52 6.77 -8.47
C LEU A 272 -20.42 7.54 -7.48
N ASP A 273 -21.00 8.66 -7.89
CA ASP A 273 -21.94 9.46 -7.09
C ASP A 273 -23.23 8.69 -6.72
N THR A 274 -23.56 7.60 -7.43
CA THR A 274 -24.68 6.71 -7.05
C THR A 274 -24.31 5.63 -6.02
N LYS A 275 -23.03 5.46 -5.70
CA LYS A 275 -22.54 4.38 -4.84
C LYS A 275 -22.28 4.85 -3.42
N VAL A 276 -22.36 3.91 -2.48
CA VAL A 276 -22.11 4.17 -1.06
C VAL A 276 -20.64 4.55 -0.87
N GLU A 277 -20.37 5.52 0.00
CA GLU A 277 -19.00 5.96 0.26
C GLU A 277 -18.12 4.79 0.72
N GLY A 278 -16.95 4.63 0.10
CA GLY A 278 -16.03 3.53 0.38
C GLY A 278 -16.47 2.14 -0.09
N SER A 279 -17.60 1.99 -0.79
CA SER A 279 -18.06 0.66 -1.26
C SER A 279 -17.38 0.18 -2.54
N VAL A 280 -16.87 1.10 -3.35
CA VAL A 280 -16.37 0.80 -4.71
C VAL A 280 -14.93 0.32 -4.69
N VAL A 281 -14.70 -0.85 -5.29
CA VAL A 281 -13.36 -1.40 -5.54
C VAL A 281 -12.77 -0.74 -6.79
N TYR A 282 -11.68 0.00 -6.64
CA TYR A 282 -10.90 0.50 -7.77
C TYR A 282 -9.82 -0.51 -8.20
N ILE A 283 -9.72 -0.78 -9.50
CA ILE A 283 -8.81 -1.79 -10.04
C ILE A 283 -8.06 -1.22 -11.25
N SER A 284 -6.73 -1.28 -11.21
CA SER A 284 -5.88 -0.94 -12.35
C SER A 284 -4.55 -1.66 -12.25
N PHE A 285 -4.11 -2.26 -13.36
CA PHE A 285 -2.80 -2.92 -13.48
C PHE A 285 -1.73 -2.00 -14.10
N GLY A 286 -2.04 -0.70 -14.22
CA GLY A 286 -1.15 0.33 -14.73
C GLY A 286 -0.93 0.28 -16.25
N SER A 287 -0.05 1.16 -16.73
CA SER A 287 0.16 1.40 -18.17
C SER A 287 1.13 0.42 -18.86
N LEU A 288 1.66 -0.59 -18.15
CA LEU A 288 2.72 -1.48 -18.66
C LEU A 288 2.42 -2.98 -18.53
N SER A 289 1.56 -3.38 -17.60
CA SER A 289 1.20 -4.79 -17.40
C SER A 289 0.31 -5.30 -18.55
N VAL A 290 0.40 -6.59 -18.84
CA VAL A 290 -0.49 -7.32 -19.75
C VAL A 290 -0.94 -8.58 -19.02
N MET A 291 -2.24 -8.81 -18.94
CA MET A 291 -2.80 -10.00 -18.29
C MET A 291 -3.01 -11.11 -19.32
N LYS A 292 -2.69 -12.35 -18.96
CA LYS A 292 -3.09 -13.52 -19.76
C LYS A 292 -4.60 -13.72 -19.68
N LYS A 293 -5.19 -14.34 -20.70
CA LYS A 293 -6.62 -14.62 -20.78
C LYS A 293 -7.18 -15.28 -19.51
N GLU A 294 -6.50 -16.30 -19.01
CA GLU A 294 -6.91 -17.07 -17.83
C GLU A 294 -6.93 -16.17 -16.57
N GLN A 295 -6.02 -15.21 -16.46
CA GLN A 295 -5.98 -14.25 -15.35
C GLN A 295 -7.13 -13.24 -15.44
N LYS A 296 -7.53 -12.83 -16.65
CA LYS A 296 -8.71 -11.97 -16.85
C LYS A 296 -10.00 -12.71 -16.49
N GLU A 297 -10.12 -13.99 -16.84
CA GLU A 297 -11.26 -14.84 -16.49
C GLU A 297 -11.38 -15.07 -14.98
N GLU A 298 -10.27 -15.30 -14.27
CA GLU A 298 -10.25 -15.37 -12.80
C GLU A 298 -10.57 -14.01 -12.15
N MET A 299 -10.05 -12.90 -12.69
CA MET A 299 -10.38 -11.55 -12.24
C MET A 299 -11.89 -11.29 -12.37
N VAL A 300 -12.48 -11.53 -13.54
CA VAL A 300 -13.92 -11.43 -13.80
C VAL A 300 -14.72 -12.28 -12.82
N ARG A 301 -14.31 -13.52 -12.55
CA ARG A 301 -15.02 -14.42 -11.63
C ARG A 301 -14.93 -13.94 -10.19
N GLY A 302 -13.75 -13.53 -9.71
CA GLY A 302 -13.54 -13.03 -8.35
C GLY A 302 -14.30 -11.71 -8.10
N LEU A 303 -14.36 -10.81 -9.08
CA LEU A 303 -15.17 -9.59 -8.97
C LEU A 303 -16.67 -9.89 -8.88
N LYS A 304 -17.18 -10.82 -9.70
CA LYS A 304 -18.57 -11.30 -9.59
C LYS A 304 -18.84 -11.99 -8.24
N GLU A 305 -17.91 -12.80 -7.73
CA GLU A 305 -18.05 -13.47 -6.43
C GLU A 305 -17.95 -12.49 -5.25
N SER A 306 -17.21 -11.38 -5.38
CA SER A 306 -17.08 -10.34 -4.36
C SER A 306 -18.40 -9.61 -4.06
N LYS A 307 -19.29 -9.49 -5.06
CA LYS A 307 -20.55 -8.71 -5.01
C LYS A 307 -20.38 -7.23 -4.63
N ARG A 308 -19.15 -6.70 -4.64
CA ARG A 308 -18.86 -5.29 -4.39
C ARG A 308 -18.93 -4.51 -5.70
N PRO A 309 -19.43 -3.27 -5.71
CA PRO A 309 -19.36 -2.46 -6.91
C PRO A 309 -17.90 -2.18 -7.27
N PHE A 310 -17.54 -2.20 -8.56
CA PHE A 310 -16.16 -2.02 -8.98
C PHE A 310 -15.99 -1.11 -10.20
N LEU A 311 -14.90 -0.34 -10.19
CA LEU A 311 -14.40 0.46 -11.30
C LEU A 311 -13.08 -0.15 -11.77
N TRP A 312 -13.11 -0.84 -12.91
CA TRP A 312 -11.94 -1.51 -13.47
C TRP A 312 -11.41 -0.76 -14.70
N VAL A 313 -10.15 -0.33 -14.60
CA VAL A 313 -9.42 0.30 -15.70
C VAL A 313 -8.74 -0.80 -16.52
N VAL A 314 -9.25 -1.05 -17.73
CA VAL A 314 -8.72 -2.03 -18.68
C VAL A 314 -8.41 -1.32 -20.00
N ARG A 315 -7.12 -1.27 -20.36
CA ARG A 315 -6.63 -0.70 -21.63
C ARG A 315 -7.23 -1.44 -22.83
N LYS A 316 -7.44 -0.75 -23.95
CA LYS A 316 -7.99 -1.35 -25.18
C LYS A 316 -7.21 -2.55 -25.73
N ASP A 317 -5.89 -2.54 -25.61
CA ASP A 317 -5.01 -3.67 -26.00
C ASP A 317 -5.07 -4.88 -25.04
N ASN A 318 -5.77 -4.76 -23.91
CA ASN A 318 -6.10 -5.88 -23.02
C ASN A 318 -7.57 -6.32 -23.12
N ARG A 319 -8.39 -5.66 -23.96
CA ARG A 319 -9.80 -5.99 -24.21
C ARG A 319 -9.94 -6.79 -25.50
N GLU A 320 -9.79 -8.11 -25.45
CA GLU A 320 -10.14 -8.95 -26.60
C GLU A 320 -11.62 -9.36 -26.57
N GLU A 321 -12.24 -9.49 -27.75
CA GLU A 321 -13.61 -9.98 -27.86
C GLU A 321 -13.67 -11.47 -27.47
N GLY A 322 -14.62 -11.83 -26.60
CA GLY A 322 -14.81 -13.21 -26.13
C GLY A 322 -14.10 -13.58 -24.81
N GLU A 323 -13.49 -12.63 -24.09
CA GLU A 323 -12.90 -12.84 -22.76
C GLU A 323 -13.84 -12.45 -21.59
N GLY A 324 -15.12 -12.16 -21.85
CA GLY A 324 -16.12 -11.83 -20.83
C GLY A 324 -15.94 -10.49 -20.09
N VAL A 325 -14.80 -9.80 -20.25
CA VAL A 325 -14.49 -8.53 -19.55
C VAL A 325 -15.50 -7.42 -19.82
N LEU A 326 -16.04 -7.32 -21.05
CA LEU A 326 -17.09 -6.35 -21.40
C LEU A 326 -18.50 -6.84 -21.03
N GLU A 327 -18.68 -8.13 -20.75
CA GLU A 327 -19.95 -8.77 -20.39
C GLU A 327 -20.26 -8.66 -18.89
N ILE A 328 -19.41 -7.98 -18.12
CA ILE A 328 -19.61 -7.73 -16.69
C ILE A 328 -20.21 -6.35 -16.42
N GLU A 329 -20.24 -5.44 -17.41
CA GLU A 329 -20.75 -4.08 -17.23
C GLU A 329 -22.24 -4.08 -16.86
N GLY A 330 -22.60 -3.27 -15.86
CA GLY A 330 -23.95 -3.26 -15.29
C GLY A 330 -24.10 -2.24 -14.17
N GLU A 331 -25.17 -2.34 -13.39
CA GLU A 331 -25.49 -1.36 -12.35
C GLU A 331 -24.34 -1.17 -11.34
N ASP A 332 -23.71 -2.27 -10.91
CA ASP A 332 -22.59 -2.27 -9.94
C ASP A 332 -21.21 -2.48 -10.59
N ALA A 333 -21.09 -2.44 -11.91
CA ALA A 333 -19.83 -2.76 -12.58
C ALA A 333 -19.54 -1.78 -13.73
N MET A 334 -18.44 -1.03 -13.58
CA MET A 334 -18.00 -0.03 -14.55
C MET A 334 -16.61 -0.41 -15.07
N VAL A 335 -16.49 -0.70 -16.37
CA VAL A 335 -15.20 -0.95 -17.02
C VAL A 335 -14.87 0.25 -17.92
N VAL A 336 -13.77 0.94 -17.62
CA VAL A 336 -13.31 2.15 -18.33
C VAL A 336 -11.92 1.94 -18.89
N GLU A 337 -11.54 2.70 -19.91
CA GLU A 337 -10.18 2.68 -20.44
C GLU A 337 -9.24 3.51 -19.56
N TRP A 338 -9.79 4.48 -18.81
CA TRP A 338 -9.06 5.42 -17.97
C TRP A 338 -9.98 6.13 -16.93
N CYS A 339 -9.46 6.55 -15.76
CA CYS A 339 -10.20 7.39 -14.78
C CYS A 339 -9.29 8.24 -13.85
N SER A 340 -9.90 9.18 -13.09
CA SER A 340 -9.30 9.98 -12.01
C SER A 340 -9.45 9.32 -10.62
N GLN A 341 -8.65 9.71 -9.60
CA GLN A 341 -8.41 8.86 -8.40
C GLN A 341 -8.29 9.61 -7.05
N GLY A 342 -9.14 9.25 -6.05
CA GLY A 342 -8.81 9.24 -4.60
C GLY A 342 -9.18 10.44 -3.68
N GLN A 343 -10.14 10.25 -2.74
CA GLN A 343 -10.59 11.21 -1.70
C GLN A 343 -11.18 10.49 -0.42
N ARG A 344 -10.91 10.96 0.85
CA ARG A 344 -11.64 10.80 2.20
C ARG A 344 -11.17 9.85 3.40
N ASN A 345 -11.51 10.16 4.69
CA ASN A 345 -11.06 9.48 5.97
C ASN A 345 -12.00 9.40 7.25
N VAL A 346 -11.61 8.77 8.40
CA VAL A 346 -12.47 8.56 9.64
C VAL A 346 -12.61 9.76 10.58
N SER A 347 -11.53 10.41 11.04
CA SER A 347 -11.67 11.61 11.90
C SER A 347 -12.42 12.71 11.13
N THR A 348 -12.20 12.78 9.80
CA THR A 348 -13.04 13.55 8.87
C THR A 348 -14.52 13.15 8.93
N ILE A 349 -14.89 11.86 9.03
CA ILE A 349 -16.30 11.43 9.17
C ILE A 349 -16.91 11.90 10.51
N VAL A 350 -16.19 11.82 11.62
CA VAL A 350 -16.69 12.29 12.93
C VAL A 350 -16.87 13.82 12.91
N GLY A 351 -15.89 14.54 12.37
CA GLY A 351 -15.94 16.00 12.17
C GLY A 351 -17.05 16.43 11.21
N ASP A 352 -17.20 15.79 10.05
CA ASP A 352 -18.24 16.06 9.05
C ASP A 352 -19.64 15.81 9.63
N LEU A 353 -19.83 14.75 10.42
CA LEU A 353 -21.10 14.45 11.11
C LEU A 353 -21.42 15.49 12.19
N ALA A 354 -20.44 15.91 12.99
CA ALA A 354 -20.61 16.98 13.97
C ALA A 354 -20.96 18.33 13.29
N ALA A 355 -20.24 18.69 12.22
CA ALA A 355 -20.49 19.88 11.42
C ALA A 355 -21.87 19.86 10.73
N ALA A 356 -22.37 18.67 10.35
CA ALA A 356 -23.72 18.46 9.84
C ALA A 356 -24.82 18.45 10.92
N GLY A 357 -24.49 18.77 12.18
CA GLY A 357 -25.45 18.79 13.30
C GLY A 357 -25.86 17.42 13.82
N ARG A 358 -25.07 16.38 13.54
CA ARG A 358 -25.29 14.98 13.93
C ARG A 358 -24.11 14.45 14.76
N PRO A 359 -23.79 15.05 15.92
CA PRO A 359 -22.62 14.67 16.70
C PRO A 359 -22.67 13.21 17.13
N VAL A 360 -21.54 12.52 17.00
CA VAL A 360 -21.34 11.18 17.56
C VAL A 360 -21.19 11.32 19.08
N THR A 361 -21.96 10.54 19.85
CA THR A 361 -22.04 10.69 21.32
C THR A 361 -21.37 9.57 22.12
N TYR A 362 -21.07 8.45 21.47
CA TYR A 362 -20.31 7.31 22.01
C TYR A 362 -19.61 6.61 20.84
N ILE A 363 -18.42 6.04 21.07
CA ILE A 363 -17.76 5.16 20.09
C ILE A 363 -17.60 3.77 20.68
N VAL A 364 -18.31 2.78 20.12
CA VAL A 364 -18.13 1.36 20.46
C VAL A 364 -17.10 0.77 19.52
N TYR A 365 -16.06 0.14 20.05
CA TYR A 365 -14.95 -0.44 19.29
C TYR A 365 -14.71 -1.89 19.69
N SER A 366 -14.18 -2.69 18.77
CA SER A 366 -13.87 -4.12 19.00
C SER A 366 -12.40 -4.29 19.42
N LEU A 367 -12.04 -5.53 19.79
CA LEU A 367 -10.65 -5.96 19.99
C LEU A 367 -9.74 -5.42 18.88
N LEU A 368 -8.51 -5.04 19.26
CA LEU A 368 -7.41 -4.69 18.35
C LEU A 368 -7.67 -3.40 17.50
N LEU A 369 -8.76 -2.69 17.76
CA LEU A 369 -9.02 -1.34 17.26
C LEU A 369 -8.69 -0.27 18.32
N ASN A 370 -7.59 -0.46 19.03
CA ASN A 370 -7.15 0.31 20.19
C ASN A 370 -7.09 1.83 19.89
N TRP A 371 -6.57 2.20 18.71
CA TRP A 371 -6.50 3.56 18.16
C TRP A 371 -7.86 4.31 18.10
N VAL A 372 -9.00 3.61 18.17
CA VAL A 372 -10.32 4.24 18.20
C VAL A 372 -10.52 5.04 19.49
N VAL A 373 -9.84 4.66 20.58
CA VAL A 373 -9.89 5.40 21.84
C VAL A 373 -9.25 6.78 21.66
N ASP A 374 -8.11 6.88 20.99
CA ASP A 374 -7.44 8.17 20.75
C ASP A 374 -8.29 9.10 19.85
N VAL A 375 -9.05 8.55 18.88
CA VAL A 375 -10.04 9.31 18.07
C VAL A 375 -11.26 9.72 18.91
N ALA A 376 -11.67 8.90 19.87
CA ALA A 376 -12.73 9.26 20.80
C ALA A 376 -12.27 10.39 21.74
N GLU A 377 -11.04 10.32 22.25
CA GLU A 377 -10.38 11.36 23.03
C GLU A 377 -10.24 12.68 22.23
N GLU A 378 -9.78 12.64 20.97
CA GLU A 378 -9.65 13.80 20.06
C GLU A 378 -10.95 14.62 19.98
N HIS A 379 -12.10 13.95 19.88
CA HIS A 379 -13.42 14.58 19.74
C HIS A 379 -14.18 14.74 21.06
N GLY A 380 -13.58 14.35 22.20
CA GLY A 380 -14.21 14.43 23.53
C GLY A 380 -15.40 13.47 23.73
N ILE A 381 -15.40 12.33 23.04
CA ILE A 381 -16.47 11.34 23.00
C ILE A 381 -16.09 10.13 23.87
N PRO A 382 -16.97 9.61 24.75
CA PRO A 382 -16.67 8.39 25.51
C PRO A 382 -16.60 7.15 24.60
N SER A 383 -15.59 6.31 24.82
CA SER A 383 -15.44 5.03 24.14
C SER A 383 -15.91 3.84 25.00
N VAL A 384 -16.28 2.74 24.35
CA VAL A 384 -16.71 1.48 25.02
C VAL A 384 -16.16 0.29 24.24
N LEU A 385 -15.46 -0.61 24.91
CA LEU A 385 -14.95 -1.84 24.29
C LEU A 385 -16.07 -2.87 24.16
N TYR A 386 -16.23 -3.48 22.99
CA TYR A 386 -17.00 -4.69 22.77
C TYR A 386 -16.06 -5.90 22.72
N TRP A 387 -16.06 -6.66 23.81
CA TRP A 387 -15.28 -7.87 23.98
C TRP A 387 -16.06 -9.08 23.44
N ILE A 388 -15.65 -9.54 22.25
CA ILE A 388 -16.35 -10.58 21.49
C ILE A 388 -16.15 -12.02 22.00
N GLN A 389 -15.17 -12.22 22.90
CA GLN A 389 -14.84 -13.54 23.49
C GLN A 389 -15.62 -13.72 24.82
N PRO A 390 -15.63 -14.92 25.43
CA PRO A 390 -16.26 -15.13 26.74
C PRO A 390 -15.63 -14.28 27.86
N ALA A 391 -16.37 -14.06 28.95
CA ALA A 391 -15.90 -13.31 30.13
C ALA A 391 -14.71 -14.01 30.81
N THR A 392 -14.68 -15.35 30.81
CA THR A 392 -13.55 -16.14 31.31
C THR A 392 -12.26 -15.77 30.59
N VAL A 393 -12.31 -15.51 29.28
CA VAL A 393 -11.13 -15.15 28.50
C VAL A 393 -10.70 -13.70 28.77
N PHE A 394 -11.66 -12.79 28.98
CA PHE A 394 -11.35 -11.43 29.45
C PHE A 394 -10.62 -11.46 30.80
N ALA A 395 -11.16 -12.22 31.76
CA ALA A 395 -10.60 -12.38 33.10
C ALA A 395 -9.18 -12.98 33.06
N ILE A 396 -8.95 -14.03 32.26
CA ILE A 396 -7.61 -14.63 32.09
C ILE A 396 -6.60 -13.59 31.59
N TYR A 397 -6.94 -12.78 30.58
CA TYR A 397 -6.00 -11.79 30.06
C TYR A 397 -5.82 -10.62 31.02
N TYR A 398 -6.90 -10.13 31.63
CA TYR A 398 -6.84 -9.10 32.66
C TYR A 398 -5.87 -9.51 33.76
N HIS A 399 -6.08 -10.66 34.40
CA HIS A 399 -5.22 -11.16 35.48
C HIS A 399 -3.80 -11.49 35.00
N TYR A 400 -3.62 -11.98 33.76
CA TYR A 400 -2.29 -12.15 33.15
C TYR A 400 -1.52 -10.82 33.15
N PHE A 401 -2.08 -9.76 32.57
CA PHE A 401 -1.42 -8.45 32.51
C PHE A 401 -1.37 -7.76 33.90
N HIS A 402 -2.29 -8.11 34.80
CA HIS A 402 -2.36 -7.62 36.19
C HIS A 402 -1.68 -8.57 37.20
N GLY A 403 -0.49 -9.08 36.84
CA GLY A 403 0.45 -9.69 37.78
C GLY A 403 0.67 -11.20 37.67
N PHE A 404 -0.05 -11.92 36.81
CA PHE A 404 0.18 -13.35 36.58
C PHE A 404 1.13 -13.67 35.42
N GLU A 405 1.49 -12.68 34.58
CA GLU A 405 2.41 -12.82 33.44
C GLU A 405 3.71 -13.55 33.82
N SER A 406 4.35 -13.18 34.93
CA SER A 406 5.61 -13.81 35.35
C SER A 406 5.47 -15.29 35.70
N ILE A 407 4.31 -15.69 36.26
CA ILE A 407 4.04 -17.10 36.62
C ILE A 407 3.75 -17.91 35.36
N VAL A 408 2.90 -17.39 34.47
CA VAL A 408 2.55 -18.06 33.20
C VAL A 408 3.80 -18.24 32.34
N ARG A 409 4.63 -17.20 32.19
CA ARG A 409 5.88 -17.27 31.41
C ARG A 409 6.92 -18.20 32.03
N ALA A 410 7.06 -18.23 33.36
CA ALA A 410 8.04 -19.10 34.03
C ALA A 410 7.76 -20.59 33.81
N HIS A 411 6.50 -20.96 33.56
CA HIS A 411 6.06 -22.33 33.34
C HIS A 411 5.59 -22.60 31.89
N ALA A 412 5.93 -21.74 30.92
CA ALA A 412 5.52 -21.88 29.52
C ALA A 412 5.89 -23.24 28.90
N ASP A 413 7.05 -23.79 29.28
CA ASP A 413 7.54 -25.12 28.85
C ASP A 413 7.02 -26.29 29.72
N GLU A 414 6.09 -26.04 30.64
CA GLU A 414 5.48 -27.04 31.53
C GLU A 414 3.95 -27.16 31.27
N PRO A 415 3.50 -27.86 30.21
CA PRO A 415 2.10 -27.80 29.77
C PRO A 415 1.08 -28.38 30.78
N SER A 416 1.53 -29.06 31.83
CA SER A 416 0.70 -29.58 32.94
C SER A 416 0.77 -28.73 34.22
N PHE A 417 1.61 -27.71 34.28
CA PHE A 417 1.64 -26.76 35.40
C PHE A 417 0.29 -26.05 35.50
N THR A 418 -0.22 -25.86 36.71
CA THR A 418 -1.56 -25.32 36.96
C THR A 418 -1.48 -23.92 37.54
N VAL A 419 -2.11 -22.96 36.86
CA VAL A 419 -2.26 -21.57 37.29
C VAL A 419 -3.67 -21.38 37.87
N SER A 420 -3.78 -20.69 39.00
CA SER A 420 -5.06 -20.36 39.63
C SER A 420 -5.24 -18.85 39.65
N PHE A 421 -6.03 -18.32 38.71
CA PHE A 421 -6.42 -16.91 38.69
C PHE A 421 -7.53 -16.64 39.73
N PRO A 422 -7.72 -15.40 40.19
CA PRO A 422 -8.79 -15.04 41.13
C PRO A 422 -10.17 -15.47 40.64
N GLU A 423 -10.97 -16.08 41.53
CA GLU A 423 -12.33 -16.63 41.30
C GLU A 423 -12.50 -17.65 40.15
N LEU A 424 -11.52 -17.83 39.26
CA LEU A 424 -11.57 -18.80 38.17
C LEU A 424 -11.18 -20.22 38.64
N GLN A 425 -11.65 -21.23 37.89
CA GLN A 425 -11.17 -22.61 38.08
C GLN A 425 -9.67 -22.72 37.71
N PRO A 426 -8.89 -23.61 38.37
CA PRO A 426 -7.48 -23.81 38.02
C PRO A 426 -7.31 -24.31 36.58
N LEU A 427 -6.44 -23.65 35.81
CA LEU A 427 -6.17 -23.96 34.39
C LEU A 427 -4.73 -24.46 34.23
N GLN A 428 -4.48 -25.38 33.30
CA GLN A 428 -3.12 -25.76 32.94
C GLN A 428 -2.52 -24.78 31.93
N ILE A 429 -1.19 -24.66 31.86
CA ILE A 429 -0.48 -23.84 30.87
C ILE A 429 -0.90 -24.19 29.42
N ARG A 430 -1.25 -25.46 29.14
CA ARG A 430 -1.77 -25.90 27.83
C ARG A 430 -3.18 -25.39 27.50
N ASP A 431 -3.95 -24.99 28.51
CA ASP A 431 -5.33 -24.52 28.36
C ASP A 431 -5.37 -22.99 28.12
N LEU A 432 -4.25 -22.30 28.35
CA LEU A 432 -4.10 -20.87 28.11
C LEU A 432 -3.84 -20.58 26.62
N PRO A 433 -4.37 -19.48 26.06
CA PRO A 433 -4.07 -19.08 24.69
C PRO A 433 -2.57 -18.94 24.43
N SER A 434 -2.11 -19.58 23.35
CA SER A 434 -0.68 -19.78 23.07
C SER A 434 0.15 -18.51 22.93
N PHE A 435 -0.48 -17.36 22.66
CA PHE A 435 0.21 -16.07 22.61
C PHE A 435 0.64 -15.54 23.99
N LEU A 436 0.04 -16.04 25.08
CA LEU A 436 0.48 -15.74 26.46
C LEU A 436 1.77 -16.49 26.85
N ASN A 437 2.10 -17.56 26.12
CA ASN A 437 3.26 -18.43 26.35
C ASN A 437 4.43 -18.13 25.38
N VAL A 438 4.41 -17.00 24.67
CA VAL A 438 5.47 -16.62 23.71
C VAL A 438 6.79 -16.37 24.43
N PRO A 439 7.93 -16.94 24.00
CA PRO A 439 9.23 -16.64 24.59
C PRO A 439 9.57 -15.16 24.52
N VAL A 440 10.21 -14.61 25.55
CA VAL A 440 10.60 -13.17 25.62
C VAL A 440 11.55 -12.77 24.47
N THR A 441 12.18 -13.74 23.81
CA THR A 441 13.07 -13.57 22.66
C THR A 441 12.37 -13.60 21.30
N ASP A 442 11.06 -13.87 21.23
CA ASP A 442 10.28 -13.90 20.00
C ASP A 442 9.44 -12.62 19.90
N THR A 443 9.98 -11.62 19.20
CA THR A 443 9.33 -10.31 18.96
C THR A 443 8.55 -10.25 17.66
N ASP A 444 8.86 -11.14 16.72
CA ASP A 444 8.50 -10.99 15.30
C ASP A 444 7.40 -11.97 14.87
N SER A 445 7.02 -12.93 15.72
CA SER A 445 5.92 -13.83 15.42
C SER A 445 4.55 -13.16 15.52
N PHE A 446 3.59 -13.72 14.78
CA PHE A 446 2.18 -13.33 14.87
C PHE A 446 1.66 -13.35 16.32
N ASN A 447 2.10 -14.32 17.13
CA ASN A 447 1.69 -14.41 18.53
C ASN A 447 2.28 -13.26 19.38
N ALA A 448 3.52 -12.84 19.13
CA ALA A 448 4.12 -11.68 19.79
C ALA A 448 3.36 -10.38 19.47
N SER A 449 2.96 -10.20 18.21
CA SER A 449 2.15 -9.05 17.79
C SER A 449 0.77 -9.03 18.45
N ILE A 450 0.09 -10.19 18.54
CA ILE A 450 -1.20 -10.33 19.25
C ILE A 450 -1.02 -10.08 20.76
N HIS A 451 0.06 -10.57 21.38
CA HIS A 451 0.37 -10.31 22.79
C HIS A 451 0.52 -8.81 23.07
N ASN A 452 1.33 -8.11 22.29
CA ASN A 452 1.52 -6.66 22.42
C ASN A 452 0.23 -5.86 22.22
N SER A 453 -0.62 -6.27 21.28
CA SER A 453 -1.89 -5.58 21.00
C SER A 453 -2.94 -5.78 22.11
N PHE A 454 -2.94 -6.93 22.79
CA PHE A 454 -3.73 -7.12 24.01
C PHE A 454 -3.14 -6.36 25.19
N LYS A 455 -1.81 -6.29 25.32
CA LYS A 455 -1.15 -5.51 26.36
C LYS A 455 -1.54 -4.02 26.26
N GLU A 456 -1.40 -3.44 25.07
CA GLU A 456 -1.80 -2.05 24.78
C GLU A 456 -3.29 -1.82 25.09
N LEU A 457 -4.17 -2.78 24.76
CA LEU A 457 -5.59 -2.68 25.09
C LEU A 457 -5.84 -2.58 26.60
N PHE A 458 -5.17 -3.39 27.42
CA PHE A 458 -5.32 -3.31 28.88
C PHE A 458 -4.69 -2.04 29.44
N GLU A 459 -3.51 -1.62 28.95
CA GLU A 459 -2.90 -0.33 29.33
C GLU A 459 -3.86 0.85 29.05
N ILE A 460 -4.59 0.85 27.92
CA ILE A 460 -5.61 1.86 27.59
C ILE A 460 -6.82 1.81 28.53
N LEU A 461 -7.31 0.62 28.88
CA LEU A 461 -8.38 0.46 29.86
C LEU A 461 -7.96 0.98 31.24
N ASP A 462 -6.69 0.83 31.59
CA ASP A 462 -6.12 1.31 32.85
C ASP A 462 -5.97 2.85 32.87
N ARG A 463 -5.58 3.49 31.74
CA ARG A 463 -5.57 4.97 31.62
C ARG A 463 -6.91 5.58 32.02
N GLY A 464 -8.02 4.97 31.60
CA GLY A 464 -9.38 5.44 31.90
C GLY A 464 -9.70 5.50 33.40
N GLN A 465 -9.00 4.72 34.23
CA GLN A 465 -9.21 4.67 35.69
C GLN A 465 -8.59 5.88 36.42
N GLU A 466 -7.65 6.60 35.82
CA GLU A 466 -7.00 7.77 36.44
C GLU A 466 -8.01 8.90 36.77
N ASP A 467 -9.04 9.06 35.93
CA ASP A 467 -10.15 10.00 36.14
C ASP A 467 -11.25 9.51 37.11
N LYS A 468 -11.02 8.37 37.79
CA LYS A 468 -11.96 7.70 38.72
C LYS A 468 -13.27 7.22 38.09
N VAL A 469 -13.31 7.09 36.77
CA VAL A 469 -14.41 6.45 36.03
C VAL A 469 -13.95 5.06 35.62
N LYS A 470 -14.73 4.02 35.93
CA LYS A 470 -14.38 2.68 35.45
C LYS A 470 -14.57 2.61 33.93
N PRO A 471 -13.61 2.06 33.17
CA PRO A 471 -13.83 1.77 31.76
C PRO A 471 -14.98 0.76 31.61
N ARG A 472 -15.79 0.92 30.57
CA ARG A 472 -16.91 -0.01 30.29
C ARG A 472 -16.55 -1.00 29.22
N VAL A 473 -16.83 -2.28 29.48
CA VAL A 473 -16.61 -3.38 28.53
C VAL A 473 -17.91 -4.15 28.36
N LEU A 474 -18.47 -4.15 27.16
CA LEU A 474 -19.59 -5.01 26.78
C LEU A 474 -19.03 -6.39 26.44
N VAL A 475 -19.42 -7.45 27.16
CA VAL A 475 -18.94 -8.82 26.91
C VAL A 475 -20.02 -9.67 26.26
N ASN A 476 -19.64 -10.40 25.20
CA ASN A 476 -20.47 -11.36 24.49
C ASN A 476 -20.71 -12.66 25.31
N THR A 477 -21.37 -12.52 26.46
CA THR A 477 -21.78 -13.64 27.33
C THR A 477 -23.07 -13.34 28.09
N PHE A 478 -23.62 -14.36 28.75
CA PHE A 478 -24.74 -14.23 29.69
C PHE A 478 -24.24 -14.37 31.12
N GLU A 479 -24.72 -13.51 32.03
CA GLU A 479 -24.31 -13.49 33.45
C GLU A 479 -24.43 -14.86 34.14
N ALA A 480 -25.49 -15.61 33.81
CA ALA A 480 -25.77 -16.94 34.35
C ALA A 480 -24.86 -18.07 33.83
N TRP A 481 -23.94 -17.78 32.90
CA TRP A 481 -23.00 -18.77 32.34
C TRP A 481 -21.55 -18.59 32.85
N GLU A 482 -21.18 -17.36 33.23
CA GLU A 482 -19.80 -17.00 33.59
C GLU A 482 -19.76 -16.07 34.82
N THR A 483 -20.60 -16.36 35.82
CA THR A 483 -20.78 -15.53 37.02
C THR A 483 -19.47 -15.29 37.77
N GLU A 484 -18.65 -16.32 37.93
CA GLU A 484 -17.35 -16.26 38.61
C GLU A 484 -16.35 -15.38 37.84
N ALA A 485 -16.31 -15.50 36.51
CA ALA A 485 -15.40 -14.70 35.67
C ALA A 485 -15.78 -13.22 35.67
N LEU A 486 -17.08 -12.90 35.63
CA LEU A 486 -17.59 -11.54 35.74
C LEU A 486 -17.33 -10.93 37.13
N ALA A 487 -17.35 -11.74 38.19
CA ALA A 487 -17.01 -11.31 39.54
C ALA A 487 -15.49 -11.11 39.78
N SER A 488 -14.64 -11.77 38.98
CA SER A 488 -13.19 -11.76 39.18
C SER A 488 -12.49 -10.43 38.84
N VAL A 489 -13.13 -9.56 38.04
CA VAL A 489 -12.57 -8.26 37.61
C VAL A 489 -13.50 -7.16 38.11
N THR A 490 -13.08 -6.45 39.17
CA THR A 490 -13.94 -5.45 39.83
C THR A 490 -13.64 -4.02 39.40
N GLU A 491 -12.49 -3.80 38.79
CA GLU A 491 -11.88 -2.53 38.41
C GLU A 491 -12.50 -1.96 37.12
N ILE A 492 -13.06 -2.85 36.30
CA ILE A 492 -13.69 -2.58 35.00
C ILE A 492 -15.22 -2.78 35.14
N ASP A 493 -16.02 -1.93 34.50
CA ASP A 493 -17.48 -2.06 34.46
C ASP A 493 -17.87 -3.02 33.33
N ILE A 494 -17.89 -4.31 33.63
CA ILE A 494 -18.18 -5.38 32.68
C ILE A 494 -19.69 -5.61 32.58
N ILE A 495 -20.23 -5.45 31.37
CA ILE A 495 -21.66 -5.58 31.08
C ILE A 495 -21.86 -6.80 30.17
N PRO A 496 -22.43 -7.92 30.65
CA PRO A 496 -22.75 -9.07 29.82
C PRO A 496 -23.95 -8.74 28.91
N VAL A 497 -23.72 -8.68 27.60
CA VAL A 497 -24.76 -8.31 26.60
C VAL A 497 -25.38 -9.49 25.85
N GLY A 498 -24.82 -10.70 26.03
CA GLY A 498 -25.31 -11.94 25.43
C GLY A 498 -25.14 -12.03 23.90
N GLN A 499 -25.53 -13.18 23.34
CA GLN A 499 -25.74 -13.31 21.90
C GLN A 499 -27.14 -12.82 21.54
N TRP A 500 -27.23 -11.88 20.60
CA TRP A 500 -28.52 -11.38 20.09
C TRP A 500 -29.30 -12.51 19.38
N PRO A 501 -30.63 -12.61 19.53
CA PRO A 501 -31.42 -13.60 18.81
C PRO A 501 -31.24 -13.50 17.29
N LYS A 502 -31.16 -14.63 16.59
CA LYS A 502 -31.05 -14.66 15.12
C LYS A 502 -32.26 -13.99 14.46
N GLU A 503 -32.07 -12.81 13.91
CA GLU A 503 -32.98 -12.28 12.88
C GLU A 503 -32.79 -13.06 11.58
N SER A 504 -33.88 -13.33 10.86
CA SER A 504 -33.90 -14.27 9.73
C SER A 504 -33.21 -13.79 8.45
N ASN A 505 -32.45 -12.69 8.49
CA ASN A 505 -31.89 -11.98 7.33
C ASN A 505 -30.40 -11.58 7.50
N THR A 506 -29.65 -12.21 8.40
CA THR A 506 -28.21 -11.89 8.60
C THR A 506 -27.30 -12.51 7.55
N SER A 507 -26.51 -11.70 6.84
CA SER A 507 -25.42 -12.16 5.97
C SER A 507 -24.15 -12.45 6.77
N TYR A 508 -23.60 -13.66 6.64
CA TYR A 508 -22.33 -14.05 7.28
C TYR A 508 -21.11 -13.59 6.45
N LEU A 509 -20.00 -13.28 7.15
CA LEU A 509 -18.73 -12.84 6.54
C LEU A 509 -18.09 -13.88 5.61
N PHE A 510 -18.38 -15.16 5.83
CA PHE A 510 -17.99 -16.25 4.95
C PHE A 510 -19.24 -16.94 4.41
N LYS A 511 -19.26 -17.25 3.11
CA LYS A 511 -20.35 -18.00 2.49
C LYS A 511 -20.42 -19.40 3.11
N GLU A 512 -21.61 -19.77 3.58
CA GLU A 512 -21.88 -21.13 4.08
C GLU A 512 -21.64 -22.18 2.99
N ASP A 513 -21.10 -23.34 3.36
CA ASP A 513 -20.85 -24.44 2.42
C ASP A 513 -22.20 -25.04 1.98
N GLU A 514 -22.43 -25.14 0.67
CA GLU A 514 -23.67 -25.66 0.09
C GLU A 514 -23.86 -27.17 0.33
N LYS A 515 -22.81 -27.86 0.79
CA LYS A 515 -22.97 -29.19 1.40
C LYS A 515 -23.90 -29.05 2.59
N LYS A 516 -25.04 -29.74 2.56
CA LYS A 516 -26.03 -29.84 3.65
C LYS A 516 -25.43 -30.56 4.90
N TYR A 517 -24.46 -29.91 5.55
CA TYR A 517 -23.69 -30.51 6.65
C TYR A 517 -24.55 -30.68 7.90
N MET A 518 -25.58 -29.85 8.10
CA MET A 518 -26.61 -30.05 9.12
C MET A 518 -27.37 -31.37 8.88
N GLU A 519 -27.91 -31.59 7.68
CA GLU A 519 -28.57 -32.87 7.32
C GLU A 519 -27.61 -34.07 7.47
N TRP A 520 -26.30 -33.87 7.29
CA TRP A 520 -25.30 -34.90 7.54
C TRP A 520 -25.01 -35.10 9.04
N LEU A 521 -25.00 -34.05 9.86
CA LEU A 521 -24.87 -34.13 11.32
C LEU A 521 -26.07 -34.88 11.94
N ASP A 522 -27.28 -34.62 11.43
CA ASP A 522 -28.52 -35.30 11.86
C ASP A 522 -28.49 -36.83 11.61
N THR A 523 -27.57 -37.32 10.78
CA THR A 523 -27.35 -38.77 10.55
C THR A 523 -26.28 -39.40 11.46
N LYS A 524 -25.84 -38.70 12.51
CA LYS A 524 -24.77 -39.13 13.41
C LYS A 524 -25.32 -39.30 14.83
N GLU A 525 -24.72 -40.21 15.59
CA GLU A 525 -25.07 -40.37 17.01
C GLU A 525 -24.68 -39.11 17.79
N GLU A 526 -25.47 -38.77 18.81
CA GLU A 526 -25.22 -37.59 19.65
C GLU A 526 -23.82 -37.66 20.28
N GLY A 527 -23.06 -36.55 20.23
CA GLY A 527 -21.68 -36.49 20.72
C GLY A 527 -20.64 -37.31 19.93
N SER A 528 -21.00 -37.92 18.79
CA SER A 528 -20.08 -38.80 18.05
C SER A 528 -19.13 -38.08 17.07
N VAL A 529 -19.42 -36.82 16.72
CA VAL A 529 -18.72 -36.06 15.66
C VAL A 529 -17.66 -35.12 16.22
N VAL A 530 -16.45 -35.16 15.67
CA VAL A 530 -15.37 -34.21 15.97
C VAL A 530 -15.53 -32.96 15.10
N TYR A 531 -15.85 -31.81 15.68
CA TYR A 531 -15.86 -30.52 14.99
C TYR A 531 -14.48 -29.86 15.02
N ILE A 532 -14.04 -29.32 13.87
CA ILE A 532 -12.70 -28.75 13.71
C ILE A 532 -12.81 -27.47 12.88
N SER A 533 -12.42 -26.35 13.50
CA SER A 533 -12.33 -25.05 12.85
C SER A 533 -11.17 -24.28 13.45
N PHE A 534 -10.37 -23.64 12.60
CA PHE A 534 -9.24 -22.80 12.99
C PHE A 534 -9.56 -21.30 12.83
N GLY A 535 -10.86 -20.96 12.76
CA GLY A 535 -11.34 -19.58 12.71
C GLY A 535 -10.96 -18.81 11.43
N SER A 536 -10.97 -17.48 11.56
CA SER A 536 -10.78 -16.55 10.44
C SER A 536 -9.33 -16.08 10.23
N LEU A 537 -8.40 -16.43 11.13
CA LEU A 537 -7.03 -15.91 11.13
C LEU A 537 -5.93 -16.96 10.87
N SER A 538 -6.14 -18.23 11.24
CA SER A 538 -5.09 -19.25 11.14
C SER A 538 -5.03 -19.91 9.75
N VAL A 539 -3.85 -19.88 9.13
CA VAL A 539 -3.53 -20.57 7.87
C VAL A 539 -2.58 -21.73 8.18
N MET A 540 -2.95 -22.95 7.77
CA MET A 540 -2.13 -24.15 8.00
C MET A 540 -1.19 -24.42 6.82
N LYS A 541 0.07 -24.79 7.10
CA LYS A 541 0.98 -25.30 6.07
C LYS A 541 0.47 -26.63 5.50
N LYS A 542 0.91 -27.00 4.30
CA LYS A 542 0.45 -28.21 3.60
C LYS A 542 0.70 -29.47 4.43
N GLU A 543 1.88 -29.55 5.02
CA GLU A 543 2.37 -30.66 5.83
C GLU A 543 1.49 -30.86 7.07
N GLN A 544 1.14 -29.76 7.75
CA GLN A 544 0.26 -29.76 8.91
C GLN A 544 -1.18 -30.20 8.56
N LYS A 545 -1.71 -29.80 7.39
CA LYS A 545 -3.00 -30.29 6.89
C LYS A 545 -2.97 -31.79 6.60
N GLU A 546 -1.90 -32.27 5.98
CA GLU A 546 -1.72 -33.69 5.64
C GLU A 546 -1.59 -34.56 6.90
N GLU A 547 -0.88 -34.08 7.91
CA GLU A 547 -0.75 -34.73 9.23
C GLU A 547 -2.06 -34.72 10.01
N MET A 548 -2.77 -33.58 10.08
CA MET A 548 -4.10 -33.49 10.67
C MET A 548 -5.08 -34.45 9.98
N LEU A 549 -5.13 -34.45 8.65
CA LEU A 549 -5.98 -35.37 7.87
C LEU A 549 -5.63 -36.84 8.11
N ARG A 550 -4.35 -37.17 8.34
CA ARG A 550 -3.89 -38.52 8.70
C ARG A 550 -4.43 -38.92 10.07
N GLY A 551 -4.23 -38.09 11.10
CA GLY A 551 -4.75 -38.33 12.45
C GLY A 551 -6.27 -38.47 12.49
N LEU A 552 -7.01 -37.66 11.72
CA LEU A 552 -8.46 -37.75 11.62
C LEU A 552 -8.93 -39.05 10.96
N LYS A 553 -8.26 -39.52 9.89
CA LYS A 553 -8.53 -40.83 9.28
C LYS A 553 -8.22 -41.98 10.25
N GLU A 554 -7.11 -41.89 10.99
CA GLU A 554 -6.70 -42.89 11.97
C GLU A 554 -7.63 -42.96 13.19
N SER A 555 -8.23 -41.84 13.59
CA SER A 555 -9.20 -41.76 14.69
C SER A 555 -10.46 -42.63 14.49
N LYS A 556 -10.81 -42.91 13.23
CA LYS A 556 -12.06 -43.59 12.80
C LYS A 556 -13.35 -42.93 13.30
N LYS A 557 -13.29 -41.69 13.80
CA LYS A 557 -14.47 -40.90 14.19
C LYS A 557 -15.01 -40.12 12.97
N PRO A 558 -16.33 -39.90 12.87
CA PRO A 558 -16.85 -38.91 11.94
C PRO A 558 -16.34 -37.53 12.37
N PHE A 559 -15.91 -36.72 11.41
CA PHE A 559 -15.42 -35.36 11.68
C PHE A 559 -16.00 -34.36 10.69
N LEU A 560 -16.22 -33.13 11.16
CA LEU A 560 -16.61 -31.98 10.36
C LEU A 560 -15.48 -30.96 10.44
N TRP A 561 -14.70 -30.82 9.37
CA TRP A 561 -13.55 -29.92 9.30
C TRP A 561 -13.81 -28.77 8.34
N VAL A 562 -13.77 -27.54 8.86
CA VAL A 562 -13.89 -26.30 8.10
C VAL A 562 -12.52 -25.98 7.46
N VAL A 563 -12.44 -26.07 6.13
CA VAL A 563 -11.22 -25.77 5.36
C VAL A 563 -11.50 -24.62 4.39
N ARG A 564 -10.77 -23.50 4.57
CA ARG A 564 -10.90 -22.30 3.74
C ARG A 564 -10.29 -22.49 2.35
N LYS A 565 -10.69 -21.64 1.39
CA LYS A 565 -10.23 -21.72 0.00
C LYS A 565 -8.77 -21.23 -0.21
N ASP A 566 -8.32 -20.26 0.58
CA ASP A 566 -6.98 -19.62 0.60
C ASP A 566 -5.83 -20.52 1.10
N ASN A 567 -6.00 -21.83 0.92
CA ASN A 567 -5.14 -22.88 1.44
C ASN A 567 -4.65 -23.81 0.31
N ARG A 568 -4.74 -23.33 -0.94
CA ARG A 568 -4.41 -24.01 -2.22
C ARG A 568 -3.42 -23.13 -3.01
N GLU A 569 -2.42 -23.79 -3.60
CA GLU A 569 -1.21 -23.36 -4.36
C GLU A 569 -0.95 -21.86 -4.69
N GLU A 570 0.31 -21.43 -4.50
CA GLU A 570 0.78 -20.04 -4.67
C GLU A 570 1.06 -19.62 -6.14
N GLY A 571 0.90 -18.32 -6.43
CA GLY A 571 1.44 -17.68 -7.64
C GLY A 571 0.42 -17.30 -8.73
N TRP A 572 -0.85 -17.72 -8.59
CA TRP A 572 -1.95 -17.25 -9.44
C TRP A 572 -2.82 -16.24 -8.70
N VAL A 573 -3.25 -15.17 -9.37
CA VAL A 573 -4.40 -14.37 -8.90
C VAL A 573 -5.67 -15.15 -9.26
N VAL A 574 -5.97 -16.17 -8.45
CA VAL A 574 -7.22 -16.91 -8.53
C VAL A 574 -8.37 -16.05 -7.99
N SER A 575 -9.58 -16.30 -8.48
CA SER A 575 -10.79 -15.57 -8.06
C SER A 575 -10.97 -15.54 -6.54
N GLU A 576 -10.63 -16.62 -5.85
CA GLU A 576 -10.60 -16.71 -4.39
C GLU A 576 -9.63 -15.74 -3.70
N GLU A 577 -8.42 -15.61 -4.23
CA GLU A 577 -7.35 -14.81 -3.64
C GLU A 577 -7.61 -13.32 -3.87
N LEU A 578 -8.21 -12.98 -5.02
CA LEU A 578 -8.78 -11.66 -5.25
C LEU A 578 -9.86 -11.33 -4.21
N VAL A 579 -10.85 -12.21 -4.01
CA VAL A 579 -11.90 -11.99 -2.98
C VAL A 579 -11.29 -11.88 -1.58
N ARG A 580 -10.28 -12.71 -1.24
CA ARG A 580 -9.55 -12.62 0.03
C ARG A 580 -8.84 -11.28 0.19
N CYS A 581 -8.18 -10.77 -0.86
CA CYS A 581 -7.51 -9.46 -0.84
C CYS A 581 -8.52 -8.31 -0.76
N LEU A 582 -9.67 -8.42 -1.43
CA LEU A 582 -10.75 -7.44 -1.34
C LEU A 582 -11.36 -7.42 0.06
N GLU A 583 -11.62 -8.56 0.71
CA GLU A 583 -12.06 -8.56 2.10
C GLU A 583 -10.95 -8.14 3.09
N LEU A 584 -9.68 -8.37 2.76
CA LEU A 584 -8.55 -7.88 3.55
C LEU A 584 -8.43 -6.35 3.54
N VAL A 585 -8.83 -5.66 2.45
CA VAL A 585 -8.66 -4.21 2.29
C VAL A 585 -9.98 -3.43 2.44
N MET A 586 -11.10 -4.01 2.01
CA MET A 586 -12.44 -3.41 1.95
C MET A 586 -13.45 -4.07 2.89
N GLY A 587 -13.11 -5.21 3.50
CA GLY A 587 -13.90 -5.82 4.55
C GLY A 587 -13.75 -5.09 5.88
N ASP A 588 -14.65 -5.39 6.82
CA ASP A 588 -14.65 -4.80 8.17
C ASP A 588 -13.70 -5.51 9.15
N GLY A 589 -12.86 -6.41 8.62
CA GLY A 589 -11.76 -6.99 9.37
C GLY A 589 -10.75 -5.94 9.80
N GLU A 590 -10.31 -6.04 11.06
CA GLU A 590 -9.31 -5.20 11.73
C GLU A 590 -8.13 -4.79 10.84
N LYS A 591 -7.43 -5.74 10.21
CA LYS A 591 -6.31 -5.45 9.30
C LYS A 591 -6.70 -4.60 8.08
N GLY A 592 -7.94 -4.70 7.61
CA GLY A 592 -8.49 -3.82 6.57
C GLY A 592 -8.78 -2.42 7.10
N VAL A 593 -9.30 -2.31 8.32
CA VAL A 593 -9.48 -1.03 9.00
C VAL A 593 -8.12 -0.35 9.25
N GLU A 594 -7.11 -1.10 9.69
CA GLU A 594 -5.73 -0.65 9.89
C GLU A 594 -5.09 -0.15 8.58
N ILE A 595 -5.17 -0.95 7.50
CA ILE A 595 -4.71 -0.55 6.15
C ILE A 595 -5.39 0.75 5.71
N ARG A 596 -6.72 0.84 5.87
CA ARG A 596 -7.47 2.06 5.56
C ARG A 596 -6.99 3.23 6.44
N ASN A 597 -6.73 3.05 7.72
CA ASN A 597 -6.28 4.12 8.62
C ASN A 597 -4.85 4.58 8.35
N LYS A 598 -3.92 3.68 8.02
CA LYS A 598 -2.57 4.05 7.58
C LYS A 598 -2.62 4.89 6.30
N ALA A 599 -3.41 4.47 5.31
CA ALA A 599 -3.64 5.26 4.10
C ALA A 599 -4.28 6.63 4.38
N LYS A 600 -5.15 6.72 5.39
CA LYS A 600 -5.80 7.97 5.83
C LYS A 600 -4.83 8.94 6.52
N THR A 601 -3.97 8.43 7.41
CA THR A 601 -2.91 9.19 8.08
C THR A 601 -1.85 9.68 7.09
N TRP A 602 -1.46 8.82 6.13
CA TRP A 602 -0.59 9.21 5.03
C TRP A 602 -1.21 10.33 4.20
N ARG A 603 -2.51 10.25 3.88
CA ARG A 603 -3.23 11.32 3.18
C ARG A 603 -3.21 12.65 3.94
N GLU A 604 -3.37 12.66 5.27
CA GLU A 604 -3.27 13.89 6.08
C GLU A 604 -1.87 14.49 6.03
N LYS A 605 -0.82 13.68 6.31
CA LYS A 605 0.58 14.10 6.21
C LYS A 605 0.94 14.66 4.82
N ALA A 606 0.39 14.09 3.76
CA ALA A 606 0.53 14.62 2.41
C ALA A 606 -0.15 15.98 2.25
N LEU A 607 -1.41 16.12 2.72
CA LEU A 607 -2.17 17.38 2.65
C LEU A 607 -1.49 18.52 3.42
N GLU A 608 -0.83 18.24 4.54
CA GLU A 608 -0.03 19.20 5.29
C GLU A 608 1.25 19.60 4.55
N ALA A 609 2.00 18.62 4.03
CA ALA A 609 3.22 18.88 3.27
C ALA A 609 2.97 19.69 1.98
N VAL A 610 1.77 19.54 1.40
CA VAL A 610 1.26 20.32 0.25
C VAL A 610 0.29 21.43 0.64
N ALA A 611 0.33 21.90 1.88
CA ALA A 611 -0.35 23.14 2.26
C ALA A 611 0.41 24.37 1.72
N GLY A 612 -0.25 25.52 1.68
CA GLY A 612 0.39 26.80 1.35
C GLY A 612 1.44 27.18 2.39
N GLY A 613 2.72 26.89 2.11
CA GLY A 613 3.83 27.04 3.07
C GLY A 613 4.28 25.73 3.73
N GLY A 614 3.69 24.58 3.35
CA GLY A 614 4.13 23.25 3.76
C GLY A 614 5.51 22.87 3.19
N SER A 615 6.06 21.76 3.70
CA SER A 615 7.45 21.37 3.44
C SER A 615 7.79 21.22 1.95
N CYS A 616 6.87 20.74 1.10
CA CYS A 616 7.13 20.64 -0.34
C CYS A 616 7.31 22.02 -1.00
N VAL A 617 6.54 23.03 -0.59
CA VAL A 617 6.68 24.42 -1.08
C VAL A 617 8.01 25.02 -0.62
N VAL A 618 8.39 24.77 0.63
CA VAL A 618 9.64 25.25 1.22
C VAL A 618 10.84 24.61 0.50
N ASN A 619 10.82 23.29 0.34
CA ASN A 619 11.86 22.52 -0.34
C ASN A 619 12.02 22.95 -1.81
N LEU A 620 10.91 23.16 -2.54
CA LEU A 620 10.95 23.56 -3.94
C LEU A 620 11.46 25.00 -4.14
N LYS A 621 11.11 25.93 -3.24
CA LYS A 621 11.70 27.28 -3.22
C LYS A 621 13.17 27.24 -2.87
N ALA A 622 13.55 26.50 -1.84
CA ALA A 622 14.94 26.29 -1.45
C ALA A 622 15.77 25.65 -2.57
N PHE A 623 15.19 24.74 -3.36
CA PHE A 623 15.82 24.21 -4.57
C PHE A 623 16.10 25.31 -5.60
N VAL A 624 15.11 26.11 -5.99
CA VAL A 624 15.33 27.22 -6.96
C VAL A 624 16.30 28.27 -6.43
N ASP A 625 16.27 28.56 -5.12
CA ASP A 625 17.15 29.54 -4.49
C ASP A 625 18.58 29.01 -4.25
N LYS A 626 18.79 27.68 -4.12
CA LYS A 626 20.10 26.99 -4.00
C LYS A 626 20.74 26.58 -5.35
N PHE A 627 20.05 26.77 -6.47
CA PHE A 627 20.60 26.65 -7.83
C PHE A 627 21.00 28.03 -8.40
N LEU A 628 21.25 28.99 -7.49
CA LEU A 628 21.87 30.30 -7.67
C LEU A 628 23.13 30.38 -6.81
#